data_AF-A0A965QF96-F1
#
_entry.id   AF-A0A965QF96-F1
#
_cell.length_a   1.000
_cell.length_b   1.000
_cell.length_c   1.000
_cell.angle_alpha   90.00
_cell.angle_beta   90.00
_cell.angle_gamma   90.00
#
_symmetry.space_group_name_H-M   'P 1'
#
loop_
_entity.id
_entity.type
_entity.pdbx_description
1 polymer ?
#
loop_
_entity_poly.entity_id
_entity_poly.type
_entity_poly.pdbx_seq_one_letter_code
_entity_poly.pdbx_strand_id
1 'polypeptide(L)'
;MKKNALLFCVALVFVACKSKKGSWTSADKEKAQKEVEKFSSSLDILGKNKDLCFKCYLSAIEKKYENNDSAAKDVAGRDEILMDCAIKYLHY
;
A
#
# COMPACT_ATOMS: atom_id res chain seq x y z
N MET A 1 -31.62 -3.87 -45.60
CA MET A 1 -30.71 -2.73 -45.30
C MET A 1 -30.05 -2.99 -43.96
N LYS A 2 -28.71 -3.05 -43.94
CA LYS A 2 -27.87 -3.57 -42.86
C LYS A 2 -27.90 -2.65 -41.64
N LYS A 3 -28.17 -3.18 -40.45
CA LYS A 3 -28.00 -2.49 -39.16
C LYS A 3 -26.80 -3.10 -38.45
N ASN A 4 -25.60 -2.63 -38.73
CA ASN A 4 -24.42 -2.94 -37.92
C ASN A 4 -24.09 -1.68 -37.13
N ALA A 5 -24.56 -1.64 -35.88
CA ALA A 5 -24.18 -0.61 -34.94
C ALA A 5 -22.70 -0.74 -34.61
N LEU A 6 -21.98 0.37 -34.74
CA LEU A 6 -20.57 0.54 -34.39
C LEU A 6 -20.34 0.18 -32.91
N LEU A 7 -19.51 -0.83 -32.67
CA LEU A 7 -18.89 -1.07 -31.36
C LEU A 7 -17.71 -0.11 -31.20
N PHE A 8 -17.89 0.97 -30.43
CA PHE A 8 -16.80 1.81 -29.96
C PHE A 8 -16.04 1.06 -28.86
N CYS A 9 -14.93 0.42 -29.23
CA CYS A 9 -13.93 -0.03 -28.26
C CYS A 9 -13.17 1.19 -27.74
N VAL A 10 -13.60 1.75 -26.61
CA VAL A 10 -12.79 2.70 -25.85
C VAL A 10 -11.65 1.91 -25.21
N ALA A 11 -10.54 1.80 -25.92
CA ALA A 11 -9.28 1.34 -25.36
C ALA A 11 -8.80 2.41 -24.37
N LEU A 12 -9.17 2.27 -23.09
CA LEU A 12 -8.52 2.95 -21.98
C LEU A 12 -7.09 2.44 -21.93
N VAL A 13 -6.20 3.11 -22.66
CA VAL A 13 -4.76 2.95 -22.50
C VAL A 13 -4.43 3.51 -21.12
N PHE A 14 -4.53 2.65 -20.10
CA PHE A 14 -3.93 2.92 -18.80
C PHE A 14 -2.43 3.00 -19.04
N VAL A 15 -1.93 4.22 -19.25
CA VAL A 15 -0.51 4.50 -19.09
C VAL A 15 -0.22 4.14 -17.65
N ALA A 16 0.30 2.95 -17.41
CA ALA A 16 0.65 2.47 -16.09
C ALA A 16 1.75 3.39 -15.56
N CYS A 17 1.36 4.39 -14.78
CA CYS A 17 2.30 5.23 -14.06
C CYS A 17 3.17 4.28 -13.23
N LYS A 18 4.50 4.36 -13.37
CA LYS A 18 5.39 3.49 -12.58
C LYS A 18 5.48 4.05 -11.16
N SER A 19 5.43 3.16 -10.17
CA SER A 19 5.70 3.54 -8.78
C SER A 19 7.13 4.06 -8.64
N LYS A 20 7.27 5.05 -7.76
CA LYS A 20 8.54 5.62 -7.35
C LYS A 20 8.46 6.07 -5.89
N LYS A 21 9.61 6.26 -5.23
CA LYS A 21 9.65 6.80 -3.85
C LYS A 21 8.73 8.01 -3.67
N GLY A 22 7.90 7.95 -2.63
CA GLY A 22 6.93 8.99 -2.25
C GLY A 22 5.71 9.12 -3.16
N SER A 23 5.59 8.30 -4.20
CA SER A 23 4.50 8.35 -5.18
C SER A 23 4.23 6.96 -5.74
N TRP A 24 3.90 6.02 -4.86
CA TRP A 24 3.51 4.66 -5.27
C TRP A 24 2.18 4.68 -6.01
N THR A 25 2.05 3.76 -6.95
CA THR A 25 0.77 3.48 -7.61
C THR A 25 -0.25 2.94 -6.61
N SER A 26 -1.53 3.09 -6.95
CA SER A 26 -2.62 2.49 -6.16
C SER A 26 -2.47 0.99 -6.01
N ALA A 27 -1.98 0.29 -7.05
CA ALA A 27 -1.75 -1.15 -7.01
C ALA A 27 -0.68 -1.54 -5.97
N ASP A 28 0.43 -0.80 -5.88
CA ASP A 28 1.46 -1.07 -4.87
C ASP A 28 0.99 -0.71 -3.46
N LYS A 29 0.21 0.36 -3.30
CA LYS A 29 -0.41 0.71 -2.01
C LYS A 29 -1.37 -0.38 -1.54
N GLU A 30 -2.21 -0.90 -2.44
CA GLU A 30 -3.17 -1.96 -2.11
C GLU A 30 -2.46 -3.26 -1.72
N LYS A 31 -1.40 -3.66 -2.43
CA LYS A 31 -0.58 -4.82 -2.06
C LYS A 31 0.03 -4.65 -0.67
N ALA A 32 0.66 -3.50 -0.42
CA ALA A 32 1.28 -3.20 0.87
C ALA A 32 0.28 -3.21 2.03
N GLN A 33 -0.93 -2.67 1.77
CA GLN A 33 -2.03 -2.69 2.74
C GLN A 33 -2.43 -4.12 3.10
N LYS A 34 -2.70 -4.97 2.09
CA LYS A 34 -3.05 -6.38 2.32
C LYS A 34 -1.96 -7.15 3.07
N GLU A 35 -0.70 -6.79 2.85
CA GLU A 35 0.42 -7.41 3.57
C GLU A 35 0.48 -6.99 5.04
N VAL A 36 0.34 -5.70 5.35
CA VAL A 36 0.41 -5.25 6.75
C VAL A 36 -0.80 -5.67 7.56
N GLU A 37 -1.97 -5.77 6.93
CA GLU A 37 -3.20 -6.28 7.56
C GLU A 37 -3.07 -7.73 8.08
N LYS A 38 -2.12 -8.52 7.54
CA LYS A 38 -1.80 -9.86 8.08
C LYS A 38 -1.28 -9.81 9.51
N PHE A 39 -0.72 -8.69 9.95
CA PHE A 39 -0.25 -8.47 11.33
C PHE A 39 -1.33 -7.87 12.23
N SER A 40 -2.58 -7.74 11.76
CA SER A 40 -3.65 -7.07 12.50
C SER A 40 -3.85 -7.64 13.91
N SER A 41 -3.75 -8.96 14.10
CA SER A 41 -3.86 -9.58 15.44
C SER A 41 -2.69 -9.21 16.36
N SER A 42 -1.47 -9.15 15.82
CA SER A 42 -0.28 -8.73 16.59
C SER A 42 -0.36 -7.26 17.01
N LEU A 43 -1.20 -6.47 16.35
CA LEU A 43 -1.43 -5.05 16.59
C LEU A 43 -2.74 -4.79 17.36
N ASP A 44 -3.40 -5.81 17.90
CA ASP A 44 -4.63 -5.65 18.71
C ASP A 44 -4.41 -4.77 19.94
N ILE A 45 -3.19 -4.77 20.49
CA ILE A 45 -2.80 -3.91 21.61
C ILE A 45 -2.98 -2.41 21.31
N LEU A 46 -2.99 -2.01 20.03
CA LEU A 46 -3.22 -0.63 19.61
C LEU A 46 -4.70 -0.23 19.66
N GLY A 47 -5.62 -1.18 19.80
CA GLY A 47 -7.06 -0.95 19.84
C GLY A 47 -7.55 -0.05 18.71
N LYS A 48 -8.20 1.06 19.07
CA LYS A 48 -8.73 2.07 18.15
C LYS A 48 -7.66 2.76 17.28
N ASN A 49 -6.39 2.70 17.66
CA ASN A 49 -5.29 3.38 16.96
C ASN A 49 -4.66 2.51 15.86
N LYS A 50 -5.11 1.28 15.66
CA LYS A 50 -4.56 0.35 14.66
C LYS A 50 -4.54 0.96 13.26
N ASP A 51 -5.59 1.65 12.85
CA ASP A 51 -5.67 2.32 11.55
C ASP A 51 -4.63 3.44 11.39
N LEU A 52 -4.31 4.15 12.48
CA LEU A 52 -3.27 5.17 12.47
C LEU A 52 -1.88 4.54 12.31
N CYS A 53 -1.63 3.40 12.95
CA CYS A 53 -0.42 2.62 12.76
C CYS A 53 -0.27 2.15 11.31
N PHE A 54 -1.32 1.59 10.70
CA PHE A 54 -1.27 1.17 9.29
C PHE A 54 -1.02 2.34 8.34
N LYS A 55 -1.66 3.49 8.55
CA LYS A 55 -1.40 4.69 7.74
C LYS A 55 0.03 5.20 7.89
N CYS A 56 0.57 5.19 9.11
CA CYS A 56 1.96 5.53 9.38
C CYS A 56 2.91 4.60 8.63
N TYR A 57 2.70 3.29 8.76
CA TYR A 57 3.51 2.26 8.12
C TYR A 57 3.50 2.43 6.60
N LEU A 58 2.32 2.52 5.98
CA LEU A 58 2.17 2.67 4.54
C LEU A 58 2.88 3.94 4.02
N SER A 59 2.73 5.06 4.73
CA SER A 59 3.41 6.31 4.35
C SER A 59 4.93 6.20 4.47
N ALA A 60 5.44 5.50 5.49
CA ALA A 60 6.87 5.34 5.72
C ALA A 60 7.52 4.44 4.67
N ILE A 61 6.92 3.29 4.35
CA ILE A 61 7.47 2.40 3.31
C ILE A 61 7.37 3.04 1.91
N GLU A 62 6.32 3.81 1.63
CA GLU A 62 6.18 4.54 0.37
C GLU A 62 7.31 5.57 0.18
N LYS A 63 7.73 6.23 1.26
CA LYS A 63 8.85 7.18 1.24
C LYS A 63 10.22 6.50 1.12
N LYS A 64 10.39 5.31 1.71
CA LYS A 64 11.68 4.61 1.78
C LYS A 64 12.00 3.84 0.49
N TYR A 65 11.03 3.11 -0.06
CA TYR A 65 11.26 2.19 -1.19
C TYR A 65 10.63 2.67 -2.49
N GLU A 66 11.13 2.15 -3.61
CA GLU A 66 10.70 2.57 -4.95
C GLU A 66 9.28 2.08 -5.28
N ASN A 67 8.94 0.90 -4.79
CA ASN A 67 7.65 0.22 -4.98
C ASN A 67 7.50 -0.93 -3.96
N ASN A 68 6.33 -1.57 -3.92
CA ASN A 68 6.07 -2.66 -2.99
C ASN A 68 7.02 -3.85 -3.17
N ASP A 69 7.37 -4.20 -4.42
CA ASP A 69 8.27 -5.32 -4.70
C ASP A 69 9.69 -5.09 -4.13
N SER A 70 10.17 -3.84 -4.14
CA SER A 70 11.43 -3.47 -3.50
C SER A 70 11.34 -3.47 -1.97
N ALA A 71 10.20 -3.05 -1.40
CA ALA A 71 9.96 -3.12 0.04
C ALA A 71 9.89 -4.59 0.52
N ALA A 72 9.25 -5.48 -0.23
CA ALA A 72 9.11 -6.90 0.11
C ALA A 72 10.45 -7.65 0.22
N LYS A 73 11.52 -7.13 -0.39
CA LYS A 73 12.87 -7.68 -0.29
C LYS A 73 13.61 -7.26 0.98
N ASP A 74 13.16 -6.20 1.65
CA ASP A 74 13.74 -5.68 2.90
C ASP A 74 12.78 -5.93 4.07
N VAL A 75 12.66 -7.21 4.46
CA VAL A 75 11.76 -7.64 5.55
C VAL A 75 12.13 -6.96 6.85
N ALA A 76 13.41 -6.97 7.23
CA ALA A 76 13.88 -6.35 8.47
C ALA A 76 13.59 -4.86 8.53
N GLY A 77 13.85 -4.11 7.44
CA GLY A 77 13.55 -2.69 7.38
C GLY A 77 12.06 -2.36 7.39
N ARG A 78 11.19 -3.28 6.95
CA ARG A 78 9.74 -3.14 7.09
C ARG A 78 9.25 -3.42 8.51
N ASP A 79 9.79 -4.46 9.14
CA ASP A 79 9.44 -4.82 10.51
C ASP A 79 9.81 -3.70 11.48
N GLU A 80 11.01 -3.11 11.32
CA GLU A 80 11.45 -1.93 12.07
C GLU A 80 10.47 -0.76 11.92
N ILE A 81 10.07 -0.43 10.69
CA ILE A 81 9.08 0.63 10.43
C ILE A 81 7.72 0.33 11.07
N LEU A 82 7.26 -0.93 11.00
CA LEU A 82 5.99 -1.33 11.59
C LEU A 82 6.05 -1.20 13.12
N MET A 83 7.16 -1.62 13.73
CA MET A 83 7.40 -1.48 15.17
C MET A 83 7.44 0.00 15.59
N ASP A 84 8.16 0.86 14.86
CA ASP A 84 8.22 2.30 15.13
C ASP A 84 6.82 2.94 15.10
N CYS A 85 6.02 2.61 14.08
CA CYS A 85 4.65 3.09 13.99
C CYS A 85 3.77 2.52 15.11
N ALA A 86 3.92 1.25 15.48
CA ALA A 86 3.18 0.65 16.57
C ALA A 86 3.51 1.34 17.90
N ILE A 87 4.80 1.51 18.23
CA ILE A 87 5.27 2.21 19.43
C ILE A 87 4.70 3.64 19.48
N LYS A 88 4.74 4.35 18.35
CA LYS A 88 4.21 5.72 18.25
C LYS A 88 2.73 5.80 18.63
N TYR A 89 1.92 4.79 18.32
CA TYR A 89 0.46 4.80 18.53
C TYR A 89 -0.02 3.91 19.68
N LEU A 90 0.90 3.22 20.37
CA LEU A 90 0.60 2.40 21.54
C LEU A 90 0.20 3.26 22.76
N HIS A 91 0.66 4.50 22.83
CA HIS A 91 0.46 5.41 23.98
C HIS A 91 -0.65 6.46 23.79
N TYR A 92 -1.43 6.37 22.70
CA TYR A 92 -2.44 7.38 22.32
C TYR A 92 -3.87 7.07 22.80
#